data_AF-M1ZIZ0-F1
#
_entry.id   AF-M1ZIZ0-F1
#
_cell.length_a   1.000
_cell.length_b   1.000
_cell.length_c   1.000
_cell.angle_alpha   90.00
_cell.angle_beta   90.00
_cell.angle_gamma   90.00
#
_symmetry.space_group_name_H-M   'P 1'
#
loop_
_entity.id
_entity.type
_entity.pdbx_description
1 polymer ?
#
loop_
_entity_poly.entity_id
_entity_poly.type
_entity_poly.pdbx_seq_one_letter_code
_entity_poly.pdbx_strand_id
1 'polypeptide(L)'
;MDDLRILKPGQRLKEIRDRLGLTQGDLSGKYMSKNYISMFENGKRPISIINATYLADILNAKAKEKGIILNINSSYFIKNEKDIARELCIDGFNRITNKNGIDKYEKYWELYKIIHLSREYGLPDLLAKSLKLKGKLLYRERLYSCAITHFSKSLLHYFREEDISGINNCYKAMGKTYFMDKNYEMAITYYNLASLYGEEDNMLYYKALSYYKLGNYEITKSIIDKIVFKDGRVLELENSISNII
;
A
#
# COMPACT_ATOMS: atom_id res chain seq x y z
N MET A 1 8.06 17.32 6.29
CA MET A 1 8.13 16.01 5.58
C MET A 1 9.53 15.39 5.64
N ASP A 2 10.57 16.15 6.00
CA ASP A 2 11.92 15.62 6.26
C ASP A 2 11.99 14.55 7.37
N ASP A 3 10.98 14.49 8.26
CA ASP A 3 10.83 13.48 9.31
C ASP A 3 10.54 12.04 8.83
N LEU A 4 10.40 11.80 7.52
CA LEU A 4 10.17 10.47 6.95
C LEU A 4 11.43 9.80 6.39
N ARG A 5 12.59 10.47 6.49
CA ARG A 5 13.85 9.93 5.99
C ARG A 5 14.34 8.78 6.85
N ILE A 6 14.49 7.60 6.26
CA ILE A 6 15.08 6.43 6.92
C ILE A 6 16.60 6.56 6.89
N LEU A 7 17.21 6.49 8.07
CA LEU A 7 18.65 6.56 8.22
C LEU A 7 19.34 5.29 7.73
N LYS A 8 20.49 5.48 7.08
CA LYS A 8 21.37 4.38 6.67
C LYS A 8 21.90 3.62 7.90
N PRO A 9 22.31 2.34 7.77
CA PRO A 9 22.94 1.58 8.85
C PRO A 9 23.98 2.35 9.68
N GLY A 10 24.96 2.97 9.02
CA GLY A 10 26.00 3.75 9.69
C GLY A 10 25.48 5.02 10.38
N GLN A 11 24.51 5.70 9.75
CA GLN A 11 23.90 6.90 10.32
C GLN A 11 23.08 6.59 11.57
N ARG A 12 22.40 5.44 11.59
CA ARG A 12 21.69 4.94 12.77
C ARG A 12 22.64 4.69 13.95
N LEU A 13 23.81 4.10 13.68
CA LEU A 13 24.84 3.97 14.71
C LEU A 13 25.28 5.34 15.23
N LYS A 14 25.58 6.26 14.31
CA LYS A 14 26.03 7.61 14.65
C LYS A 14 25.01 8.34 15.53
N GLU A 15 23.74 8.29 15.17
CA GLU A 15 22.65 8.91 15.92
C GLU A 15 22.54 8.36 17.35
N ILE A 16 22.53 7.03 17.53
CA ILE A 16 22.48 6.43 18.86
C ILE A 16 23.73 6.79 19.66
N ARG A 17 24.91 6.70 19.02
CA ARG A 17 26.18 7.04 19.66
C ARG A 17 26.18 8.49 20.16
N ASP A 18 25.76 9.42 19.32
CA ASP A 18 25.69 10.85 19.65
C ASP A 18 24.63 11.10 20.74
N ARG A 19 23.46 10.44 20.68
CA ARG A 19 22.41 10.52 21.72
C ARG A 19 22.87 10.02 23.09
N LEU A 20 23.74 9.01 23.11
CA LEU A 20 24.34 8.47 24.34
C LEU A 20 25.57 9.28 24.80
N GLY A 21 26.04 10.24 24.01
CA GLY A 21 27.25 11.02 24.28
C GLY A 21 28.52 10.17 24.25
N LEU A 22 28.56 9.15 23.38
CA LEU A 22 29.68 8.22 23.24
C LEU A 22 30.63 8.65 22.11
N THR A 23 31.91 8.36 22.27
CA THR A 23 32.91 8.46 21.20
C THR A 23 32.98 7.16 20.40
N GLN A 24 33.57 7.20 19.20
CA GLN A 24 33.86 5.97 18.45
C GLN A 24 34.85 5.05 19.20
N GLY A 25 35.67 5.61 20.10
CA GLY A 25 36.56 4.85 20.97
C GLY A 25 35.79 4.00 21.99
N ASP A 26 34.70 4.53 22.52
CA ASP A 26 33.86 3.83 23.52
C ASP A 26 33.13 2.61 22.95
N LEU A 27 32.99 2.54 21.63
CA LEU A 27 32.43 1.39 20.91
C LEU A 27 33.51 0.44 20.36
N SER A 28 34.78 0.82 20.45
CA SER A 28 35.90 0.03 19.93
C SER A 28 36.25 -1.11 20.88
N GLY A 29 36.74 -2.22 20.35
CA GLY A 29 37.21 -3.34 21.15
C GLY A 29 37.77 -4.48 20.31
N LYS A 30 37.78 -5.70 20.87
CA LYS A 30 38.46 -6.88 20.29
C LYS A 30 38.05 -7.18 18.84
N TYR A 31 36.79 -6.94 18.49
CA TYR A 31 36.25 -7.27 17.18
C TYR A 31 36.15 -6.08 16.22
N MET A 32 36.36 -4.85 16.73
CA MET A 32 36.06 -3.66 15.95
C MET A 32 36.92 -2.46 16.36
N SER A 33 37.69 -1.93 15.41
CA SER A 33 38.54 -0.76 15.65
C SER A 33 37.77 0.55 15.49
N LYS A 34 38.30 1.63 16.09
CA LYS A 34 37.77 3.00 15.92
C LYS A 34 37.65 3.38 14.45
N ASN A 35 38.64 3.02 13.63
CA ASN A 35 38.63 3.29 12.20
C ASN A 35 37.52 2.51 11.50
N TYR A 36 37.28 1.24 11.88
CA TYR A 36 36.17 0.46 11.34
C TYR A 36 34.83 1.13 11.62
N ILE A 37 34.59 1.58 12.86
CA ILE A 37 33.36 2.28 13.26
C ILE A 37 33.18 3.54 12.43
N SER A 38 34.23 4.36 12.30
CA SER A 38 34.19 5.58 11.48
C SER A 38 33.86 5.27 10.01
N MET A 39 34.47 4.23 9.42
CA MET A 39 34.16 3.82 8.05
C MET A 39 32.71 3.35 7.92
N PHE A 40 32.20 2.60 8.89
CA PHE A 40 30.81 2.12 8.89
C PHE A 40 29.82 3.29 9.03
N GLU A 41 30.03 4.20 9.99
CA GLU A 41 29.17 5.38 10.20
C GLU A 41 29.04 6.24 8.95
N ASN A 42 30.13 6.36 8.18
CA ASN A 42 30.18 7.12 6.94
C ASN A 42 29.76 6.30 5.69
N GLY A 43 29.27 5.06 5.87
CA GLY A 43 28.81 4.20 4.78
C GLY A 43 29.93 3.68 3.86
N LYS A 44 31.19 3.82 4.25
CA LYS A 44 32.37 3.36 3.47
C LYS A 44 32.66 1.87 3.64
N ARG A 45 32.10 1.21 4.65
CA ARG A 45 32.29 -0.22 4.91
C ARG A 45 30.99 -0.86 5.39
N PRO A 46 30.56 -2.01 4.85
CA PRO A 46 29.44 -2.76 5.37
C PRO A 46 29.81 -3.47 6.68
N ILE A 47 28.80 -3.83 7.47
CA ILE A 47 28.98 -4.54 8.74
C ILE A 47 28.55 -6.01 8.64
N SER A 48 29.29 -6.90 9.29
CA SER A 48 28.90 -8.31 9.43
C SER A 48 27.88 -8.50 10.54
N ILE A 49 27.13 -9.61 10.51
CA ILE A 49 26.20 -9.97 11.59
C ILE A 49 26.89 -10.03 12.96
N ILE A 50 28.10 -10.56 13.02
CA ILE A 50 28.89 -10.69 14.26
C ILE A 50 29.22 -9.31 14.84
N ASN A 51 29.72 -8.38 14.00
CA ASN A 51 30.07 -7.03 14.43
C ASN A 51 28.82 -6.20 14.78
N ALA A 52 27.71 -6.42 14.07
CA ALA A 52 26.43 -5.77 14.37
C ALA A 52 25.84 -6.23 15.70
N THR A 53 25.94 -7.53 16.03
CA THR A 53 25.55 -8.06 17.35
C THR A 53 26.42 -7.45 18.44
N TYR A 54 27.74 -7.44 18.24
CA TYR A 54 28.67 -6.81 19.19
C TYR A 54 28.33 -5.33 19.46
N LEU A 55 27.99 -4.56 18.42
CA LEU A 55 27.54 -3.17 18.56
C LEU A 55 26.24 -3.05 19.36
N ALA A 56 25.25 -3.88 19.05
CA ALA A 56 23.97 -3.86 19.75
C ALA A 56 24.15 -4.13 21.25
N ASP A 57 24.97 -5.12 21.59
CA ASP A 57 25.25 -5.48 22.98
C ASP A 57 25.95 -4.35 23.74
N ILE A 58 26.99 -3.74 23.15
CA ILE A 58 27.69 -2.59 23.77
C ILE A 58 26.74 -1.42 23.97
N LEU A 59 25.97 -1.06 22.95
CA LEU A 59 25.08 0.10 23.02
C LEU A 59 23.97 -0.10 24.05
N ASN A 60 23.36 -1.29 24.11
CA ASN A 60 22.38 -1.62 25.13
C ASN A 60 23.01 -1.56 26.54
N ALA A 61 24.23 -2.07 26.73
CA ALA A 61 24.94 -1.99 28.00
C ALA A 61 25.24 -0.54 28.40
N LYS A 62 25.76 0.27 27.48
CA LYS A 62 26.04 1.70 27.71
C LYS A 62 24.80 2.54 27.95
N ALA A 63 23.70 2.22 27.28
CA ALA A 63 22.41 2.85 27.55
C ALA A 63 21.91 2.48 28.96
N LYS A 64 22.01 1.21 29.34
CA LYS A 64 21.62 0.73 30.68
C LYS A 64 22.43 1.39 31.79
N GLU A 65 23.75 1.56 31.61
CA GLU A 65 24.61 2.31 32.54
C GLU A 65 24.13 3.75 32.76
N LYS A 66 23.50 4.36 31.74
CA LYS A 66 22.93 5.71 31.78
C LYS A 66 21.45 5.76 32.18
N GLY A 67 20.87 4.63 32.60
CA GLY A 67 19.44 4.53 32.93
C GLY A 67 18.49 4.62 31.73
N ILE A 68 19.01 4.46 30.51
CA ILE A 68 18.24 4.50 29.27
C ILE A 68 17.88 3.07 28.86
N ILE A 69 16.58 2.82 28.66
CA ILE A 69 16.12 1.55 28.09
C ILE A 69 16.33 1.60 26.57
N LEU A 70 17.40 0.96 26.10
CA LEU A 70 17.67 0.72 24.70
C LEU A 70 17.54 -0.79 24.44
N ASN A 71 16.75 -1.17 23.44
CA ASN A 71 16.47 -2.56 23.08
C ASN A 71 16.74 -2.78 21.59
N ILE A 72 17.97 -2.50 21.16
CA ILE A 72 18.37 -2.73 19.76
C ILE A 72 18.99 -4.12 19.59
N ASN A 73 18.89 -4.67 18.38
CA ASN A 73 19.54 -5.92 18.01
C ASN A 73 20.37 -5.73 16.74
N SER A 74 21.09 -6.76 16.32
CA SER A 74 21.95 -6.70 15.13
C SER A 74 21.21 -6.29 13.85
N SER A 75 19.92 -6.65 13.70
CA SER A 75 19.12 -6.28 12.53
C SER A 75 18.99 -4.77 12.35
N TYR A 76 19.05 -4.01 13.45
CA TYR A 76 19.05 -2.54 13.41
C TYR A 76 20.28 -1.95 12.69
N PHE A 77 21.37 -2.69 12.54
CA PHE A 77 22.56 -2.23 11.81
C PHE A 77 22.74 -2.91 10.45
N ILE A 78 21.86 -3.83 10.08
CA ILE A 78 22.01 -4.64 8.86
C ILE A 78 20.88 -4.38 7.88
N LYS A 79 19.63 -4.23 8.38
CA LYS A 79 18.47 -3.98 7.52
C LYS A 79 18.73 -2.78 6.62
N ASN A 80 18.55 -2.94 5.32
CA ASN A 80 18.67 -1.82 4.40
C ASN A 80 17.45 -0.90 4.53
N GLU A 81 17.57 0.31 3.97
CA GLU A 81 16.54 1.34 4.05
C GLU A 81 15.23 0.91 3.39
N LYS A 82 15.31 0.10 2.32
CA LYS A 82 14.15 -0.41 1.58
C LYS A 82 13.33 -1.41 2.40
N ASP A 83 13.98 -2.29 3.14
CA ASP A 83 13.31 -3.26 4.02
C ASP A 83 12.61 -2.55 5.19
N ILE A 84 13.27 -1.55 5.78
CA ILE A 84 12.66 -0.72 6.83
C ILE A 84 11.46 0.05 6.27
N ALA A 85 11.59 0.63 5.07
CA ALA A 85 10.49 1.32 4.41
C ALA A 85 9.29 0.40 4.20
N ARG A 86 9.55 -0.85 3.76
CA ARG A 86 8.52 -1.86 3.58
C ARG A 86 7.83 -2.22 4.89
N GLU A 87 8.59 -2.44 5.98
CA GLU A 87 8.02 -2.71 7.32
C GLU A 87 7.13 -1.56 7.79
N LEU A 88 7.62 -0.31 7.69
CA LEU A 88 6.85 0.88 8.04
C LEU A 88 5.56 1.00 7.23
N CYS A 89 5.60 0.64 5.94
CA CYS A 89 4.42 0.63 5.08
C CYS A 89 3.41 -0.45 5.50
N ILE A 90 3.87 -1.67 5.79
CA ILE A 90 3.04 -2.78 6.26
C ILE A 90 2.36 -2.40 7.59
N ASP A 91 3.11 -1.85 8.53
CA ASP A 91 2.57 -1.37 9.80
C ASP A 91 1.53 -0.26 9.59
N GLY A 92 1.79 0.66 8.65
CA GLY A 92 0.83 1.69 8.25
C GLY A 92 -0.46 1.08 7.70
N PHE A 93 -0.37 0.07 6.85
CA PHE A 93 -1.56 -0.65 6.37
C PHE A 93 -2.33 -1.31 7.52
N ASN A 94 -1.63 -1.98 8.44
CA ASN A 94 -2.25 -2.61 9.62
C ASN A 94 -2.98 -1.58 10.50
N ARG A 95 -2.39 -0.39 10.68
CA ARG A 95 -3.06 0.72 11.39
C ARG A 95 -4.33 1.16 10.68
N ILE A 96 -4.31 1.23 9.35
CA ILE A 96 -5.47 1.61 8.54
C ILE A 96 -6.57 0.53 8.55
N THR A 97 -6.23 -0.76 8.61
CA THR A 97 -7.19 -1.88 8.49
C THR A 97 -7.76 -2.35 9.83
N ASN A 98 -6.97 -2.39 10.90
CA ASN A 98 -7.33 -3.10 12.13
C ASN A 98 -8.01 -2.21 13.19
N LYS A 99 -7.89 -0.89 13.09
CA LYS A 99 -8.47 0.02 14.10
C LYS A 99 -9.90 0.44 13.71
N ASN A 100 -10.89 -0.20 14.35
CA ASN A 100 -12.23 0.38 14.44
C ASN A 100 -12.10 1.76 15.11
N GLY A 101 -12.50 2.82 14.41
CA GLY A 101 -12.53 4.19 14.98
C GLY A 101 -11.30 5.06 14.71
N ILE A 102 -10.37 4.68 13.82
CA ILE A 102 -9.37 5.65 13.34
C ILE A 102 -10.08 6.81 12.63
N ASP A 103 -9.78 8.05 13.03
CA ASP A 103 -10.40 9.20 12.40
C ASP A 103 -9.91 9.35 10.95
N LYS A 104 -10.69 10.10 10.17
CA LYS A 104 -10.44 10.31 8.74
C LYS A 104 -9.04 10.90 8.49
N TYR A 105 -8.62 11.87 9.27
CA TYR A 105 -7.36 12.58 9.10
C TYR A 105 -6.16 11.64 9.33
N GLU A 106 -6.16 10.88 10.43
CA GLU A 106 -5.08 9.93 10.73
C GLU A 106 -4.95 8.87 9.62
N LYS A 107 -6.08 8.38 9.11
CA LYS A 107 -6.09 7.43 7.99
C LYS A 107 -5.48 7.99 6.71
N TYR A 108 -5.79 9.24 6.36
CA TYR A 108 -5.18 9.89 5.21
C TYR A 108 -3.69 10.14 5.44
N TRP A 109 -3.30 10.59 6.63
CA TRP A 109 -1.91 10.82 7.01
C TRP A 109 -1.07 9.55 6.84
N GLU A 110 -1.49 8.43 7.43
CA GLU A 110 -0.82 7.14 7.28
C GLU A 110 -0.73 6.71 5.81
N LEU A 111 -1.81 6.91 5.04
CA LEU A 111 -1.80 6.59 3.62
C LEU A 111 -0.82 7.46 2.81
N TYR A 112 -0.73 8.76 3.11
CA TYR A 112 0.24 9.65 2.49
C TYR A 112 1.67 9.24 2.82
N LYS A 113 1.94 8.85 4.06
CA LYS A 113 3.23 8.32 4.50
C LYS A 113 3.60 7.06 3.72
N ILE A 114 2.68 6.10 3.58
CA ILE A 114 2.91 4.87 2.80
C ILE A 114 3.22 5.19 1.34
N ILE A 115 2.44 6.08 0.70
CA ILE A 115 2.67 6.46 -0.71
C ILE A 115 4.04 7.12 -0.88
N HIS A 116 4.42 8.00 0.04
CA HIS A 116 5.71 8.68 0.01
C HIS A 116 6.87 7.68 0.14
N LEU A 117 6.86 6.85 1.18
CA LEU A 117 7.89 5.82 1.40
C LEU A 117 7.97 4.83 0.23
N SER A 118 6.82 4.41 -0.30
CA SER A 118 6.79 3.44 -1.39
C SER A 118 7.41 3.99 -2.68
N ARG A 119 7.26 5.28 -2.95
CA ARG A 119 7.91 5.95 -4.09
C ARG A 119 9.40 6.11 -3.86
N GLU A 120 9.77 6.67 -2.71
CA GLU A 120 11.15 7.02 -2.40
C GLU A 120 12.06 5.80 -2.37
N TYR A 121 11.58 4.68 -1.81
CA TYR A 121 12.37 3.45 -1.65
C TYR A 121 12.08 2.38 -2.70
N GLY A 122 11.34 2.72 -3.77
CA GLY A 122 11.09 1.82 -4.90
C GLY A 122 10.35 0.54 -4.52
N LEU A 123 9.18 0.68 -3.91
CA LEU A 123 8.28 -0.40 -3.48
C LEU A 123 7.00 -0.38 -4.35
N PRO A 124 7.07 -0.86 -5.62
CA PRO A 124 5.98 -0.73 -6.58
C PRO A 124 4.70 -1.47 -6.16
N ASP A 125 4.83 -2.64 -5.53
CA ASP A 125 3.71 -3.43 -5.03
C ASP A 125 2.90 -2.68 -3.94
N LEU A 126 3.60 -2.04 -3.00
CA LEU A 126 3.02 -1.24 -1.93
C LEU A 126 2.47 0.09 -2.45
N LEU A 127 3.13 0.69 -3.45
CA LEU A 127 2.65 1.87 -4.13
C LEU A 127 1.33 1.62 -4.87
N ALA A 128 1.23 0.50 -5.59
CA ALA A 128 -0.02 0.10 -6.24
C ALA A 128 -1.14 -0.07 -5.21
N LYS A 129 -0.89 -0.88 -4.16
CA LYS A 129 -1.87 -1.14 -3.09
C LYS A 129 -2.35 0.16 -2.42
N SER A 130 -1.44 1.08 -2.10
CA SER A 130 -1.78 2.35 -1.45
C SER A 130 -2.55 3.30 -2.36
N LEU A 131 -2.20 3.38 -3.66
CA LEU A 131 -2.95 4.17 -4.63
C LEU A 131 -4.37 3.63 -4.83
N LYS A 132 -4.54 2.30 -4.94
CA LYS A 132 -5.87 1.67 -4.98
C LYS A 132 -6.68 2.00 -3.74
N LEU A 133 -6.06 1.91 -2.56
CA LEU A 133 -6.72 2.24 -1.29
C LEU A 133 -7.16 3.71 -1.25
N LYS A 134 -6.31 4.63 -1.74
CA LYS A 134 -6.66 6.05 -1.86
C LYS A 134 -7.85 6.27 -2.79
N GLY A 135 -7.88 5.58 -3.94
CA GLY A 135 -9.03 5.57 -4.84
C GLY A 135 -10.31 5.12 -4.15
N LYS A 136 -10.25 4.05 -3.35
CA LYS A 136 -11.41 3.56 -2.57
C LYS A 136 -11.91 4.58 -1.54
N LEU A 137 -11.02 5.35 -0.90
CA LEU A 137 -11.43 6.39 0.04
C LEU A 137 -12.10 7.56 -0.67
N LEU A 138 -11.51 8.04 -1.77
CA LEU A 138 -12.09 9.11 -2.59
C LEU A 138 -13.45 8.71 -3.18
N TYR A 139 -13.60 7.44 -3.60
CA TYR A 139 -14.89 6.91 -4.04
C TYR A 139 -15.97 7.01 -2.96
N ARG A 140 -15.64 6.67 -1.70
CA ARG A 140 -16.58 6.77 -0.57
C ARG A 140 -16.99 8.21 -0.28
N GLU A 141 -16.11 9.16 -0.59
CA GLU A 141 -16.36 10.59 -0.51
C GLU A 141 -17.07 11.17 -1.74
N ARG A 142 -17.49 10.31 -2.69
CA ARG A 142 -18.13 10.70 -3.96
C ARG A 142 -17.23 11.56 -4.87
N LEU A 143 -15.92 11.56 -4.63
CA LEU A 143 -14.93 12.22 -5.48
C LEU A 143 -14.51 11.27 -6.60
N TYR A 144 -15.44 10.97 -7.50
CA TYR A 144 -15.31 9.88 -8.49
C TYR A 144 -14.16 10.11 -9.49
N SER A 145 -14.02 11.32 -10.04
CA SER A 145 -12.91 11.67 -10.95
C SER A 145 -11.53 11.50 -10.29
N CYS A 146 -11.39 11.94 -9.03
CA CYS A 146 -10.18 11.76 -8.24
C CYS A 146 -9.93 10.27 -7.94
N ALA A 147 -10.97 9.50 -7.63
CA ALA A 147 -10.88 8.07 -7.38
C ALA A 147 -10.38 7.33 -8.63
N ILE A 148 -10.96 7.62 -9.80
CA ILE A 148 -10.55 7.07 -11.10
C ILE A 148 -9.06 7.33 -11.34
N THR A 149 -8.60 8.56 -11.14
CA THR A 149 -7.18 8.90 -11.32
C THR A 149 -6.25 8.03 -10.48
N HIS A 150 -6.64 7.73 -9.22
CA HIS A 150 -5.85 6.89 -8.34
C HIS A 150 -5.93 5.40 -8.71
N PHE A 151 -7.10 4.92 -9.17
CA PHE A 151 -7.23 3.57 -9.72
C PHE A 151 -6.39 3.39 -10.99
N SER A 152 -6.39 4.34 -11.91
CA SER A 152 -5.56 4.29 -13.12
C SER A 152 -4.06 4.29 -12.79
N LYS A 153 -3.62 5.10 -11.84
CA LYS A 153 -2.23 5.08 -11.37
C LYS A 153 -1.87 3.74 -10.73
N SER A 154 -2.76 3.18 -9.92
CA SER A 154 -2.56 1.84 -9.34
C SER A 154 -2.48 0.75 -10.42
N LEU A 155 -3.35 0.82 -11.43
CA LEU A 155 -3.41 -0.12 -12.53
C LEU A 155 -2.09 -0.15 -13.32
N LEU A 156 -1.49 1.01 -13.59
CA LEU A 156 -0.18 1.10 -14.23
C LEU A 156 0.90 0.32 -13.48
N HIS A 157 0.90 0.39 -12.14
CA HIS A 157 1.86 -0.36 -11.33
C HIS A 157 1.55 -1.85 -11.34
N TYR A 158 0.29 -2.25 -11.22
CA TYR A 158 -0.08 -3.68 -11.29
C TYR A 158 0.24 -4.32 -12.65
N PHE A 159 0.14 -3.56 -13.75
CA PHE A 159 0.60 -4.03 -15.07
C PHE A 159 2.11 -4.31 -15.09
N ARG A 160 2.92 -3.42 -14.51
CA ARG A 160 4.39 -3.58 -14.47
C ARG A 160 4.82 -4.76 -13.61
N GLU A 161 4.08 -5.07 -12.56
CA GLU A 161 4.33 -6.20 -11.66
C GLU A 161 3.65 -7.49 -12.13
N GLU A 162 2.95 -7.48 -13.27
CA GLU A 162 2.16 -8.61 -13.80
C GLU A 162 1.13 -9.16 -12.78
N ASP A 163 0.63 -8.32 -11.87
CA ASP A 163 -0.37 -8.68 -10.85
C ASP A 163 -1.77 -8.68 -11.46
N ILE A 164 -2.16 -9.83 -12.03
CA ILE A 164 -3.45 -10.05 -12.69
C ILE A 164 -4.63 -9.73 -11.75
N SER A 165 -4.54 -10.13 -10.48
CA SER A 165 -5.58 -9.84 -9.49
C SER A 165 -5.69 -8.35 -9.22
N GLY A 166 -4.55 -7.65 -9.11
CA GLY A 166 -4.47 -6.21 -9.00
C GLY A 166 -5.11 -5.47 -10.18
N ILE A 167 -4.81 -5.92 -11.40
CA ILE A 167 -5.37 -5.40 -12.66
C ILE A 167 -6.90 -5.55 -12.69
N ASN A 168 -7.41 -6.77 -12.51
CA ASN A 168 -8.85 -7.07 -12.48
C ASN A 168 -9.57 -6.18 -11.45
N ASN A 169 -9.04 -6.13 -10.22
CA ASN A 169 -9.61 -5.32 -9.14
C ASN A 169 -9.66 -3.82 -9.46
N CYS A 170 -8.68 -3.29 -10.20
CA CYS A 170 -8.69 -1.90 -10.61
C CYS A 170 -9.77 -1.65 -11.68
N TYR A 171 -9.89 -2.52 -12.68
CA TYR A 171 -10.96 -2.39 -13.69
C TYR A 171 -12.35 -2.47 -13.07
N LYS A 172 -12.60 -3.43 -12.16
CA LYS A 172 -13.86 -3.49 -11.40
C LYS A 172 -14.14 -2.22 -10.61
N ALA A 173 -13.12 -1.69 -9.93
CA ALA A 173 -13.26 -0.47 -9.15
C ALA A 173 -13.56 0.74 -10.05
N MET A 174 -12.92 0.85 -11.22
CA MET A 174 -13.18 1.89 -12.20
C MET A 174 -14.58 1.77 -12.80
N GLY A 175 -14.99 0.57 -13.23
CA GLY A 175 -16.34 0.32 -13.76
C GLY A 175 -17.42 0.72 -12.77
N LYS A 176 -17.26 0.33 -11.50
CA LYS A 176 -18.17 0.76 -10.43
C LYS A 176 -18.13 2.27 -10.19
N THR A 177 -16.96 2.90 -10.29
CA THR A 177 -16.83 4.34 -10.06
C THR A 177 -17.51 5.14 -11.17
N TYR A 178 -17.32 4.77 -12.44
CA TYR A 178 -18.01 5.40 -13.57
C TYR A 178 -19.53 5.18 -13.52
N PHE A 179 -19.98 3.99 -13.08
CA PHE A 179 -21.40 3.75 -12.87
C PHE A 179 -22.00 4.73 -11.84
N MET A 180 -21.32 4.93 -10.72
CA MET A 180 -21.76 5.89 -9.69
C MET A 180 -21.71 7.34 -10.17
N ASP A 181 -20.78 7.66 -11.06
CA ASP A 181 -20.67 8.96 -11.75
C ASP A 181 -21.67 9.12 -12.90
N LYS A 182 -22.59 8.15 -13.09
CA LYS A 182 -23.59 8.08 -14.16
C LYS A 182 -23.02 8.04 -15.59
N ASN A 183 -21.73 7.75 -15.74
CA ASN A 183 -21.10 7.51 -17.03
C ASN A 183 -21.19 6.01 -17.35
N TYR A 184 -22.35 5.61 -17.85
CA TYR A 184 -22.70 4.20 -18.06
C TYR A 184 -21.89 3.58 -19.19
N GLU A 185 -21.53 4.33 -20.22
CA GLU A 185 -20.68 3.87 -21.32
C GLU A 185 -19.30 3.46 -20.80
N MET A 186 -18.64 4.33 -20.03
CA MET A 186 -17.33 4.00 -19.46
C MET A 186 -17.43 2.89 -18.41
N ALA A 187 -18.52 2.82 -17.65
CA ALA A 187 -18.75 1.70 -16.74
C ALA A 187 -18.73 0.36 -17.49
N ILE A 188 -19.47 0.28 -18.60
CA ILE A 188 -19.50 -0.90 -19.48
C ILE A 188 -18.10 -1.22 -20.01
N THR A 189 -17.37 -0.23 -20.52
CA THR A 189 -16.00 -0.43 -21.03
C THR A 189 -15.10 -1.08 -19.98
N TYR A 190 -15.09 -0.56 -18.76
CA TYR A 190 -14.25 -1.10 -17.70
C TYR A 190 -14.73 -2.44 -17.15
N TYR A 191 -16.02 -2.72 -17.17
CA TYR A 191 -16.51 -4.06 -16.86
C TYR A 191 -16.15 -5.08 -17.95
N ASN A 192 -16.16 -4.70 -19.22
CA ASN A 192 -15.68 -5.56 -20.31
C ASN A 192 -14.18 -5.86 -20.15
N LEU A 193 -13.37 -4.86 -19.79
CA LEU A 193 -11.95 -5.06 -19.52
C LEU A 193 -11.72 -5.98 -18.30
N ALA A 194 -12.53 -5.85 -17.25
CA ALA A 194 -12.48 -6.75 -16.10
C ALA A 194 -12.87 -8.20 -16.46
N SER A 195 -13.90 -8.41 -17.30
CA SER A 195 -14.31 -9.74 -17.78
C SER A 195 -13.19 -10.54 -18.45
N LEU A 196 -12.20 -9.87 -19.05
CA LEU A 196 -11.02 -10.54 -19.64
C LEU A 196 -10.19 -11.32 -18.61
N TYR A 197 -10.36 -11.01 -17.33
CA TYR A 197 -9.62 -11.60 -16.21
C TYR A 197 -10.51 -12.41 -15.26
N GLY A 198 -11.77 -12.63 -15.63
CA GLY A 198 -12.75 -13.36 -14.83
C GLY A 198 -14.07 -12.60 -14.70
N GLU A 199 -15.17 -13.34 -14.79
CA GLU A 199 -16.52 -12.81 -14.62
C GLU A 199 -17.03 -13.07 -13.20
N GLU A 200 -17.73 -12.08 -12.65
CA GLU A 200 -18.39 -12.17 -11.35
C GLU A 200 -19.81 -11.63 -11.47
N ASP A 201 -20.77 -12.29 -10.84
CA ASP A 201 -22.19 -11.93 -10.89
C ASP A 201 -22.45 -10.47 -10.53
N ASN A 202 -21.77 -9.93 -9.52
CA ASN A 202 -21.93 -8.54 -9.13
C ASN A 202 -21.43 -7.57 -10.21
N MET A 203 -20.38 -7.94 -10.95
CA MET A 203 -19.89 -7.16 -12.09
C MET A 203 -20.88 -7.21 -13.25
N LEU A 204 -21.37 -8.41 -13.58
CA LEU A 204 -22.38 -8.62 -14.61
C LEU A 204 -23.66 -7.84 -14.30
N TYR A 205 -24.09 -7.83 -13.04
CA TYR A 205 -25.23 -7.03 -12.58
C TYR A 205 -25.05 -5.53 -12.87
N TYR A 206 -23.94 -4.92 -12.47
CA TYR A 206 -23.73 -3.48 -12.73
C TYR A 206 -23.54 -3.18 -14.23
N LYS A 207 -22.96 -4.12 -14.99
CA LYS A 207 -22.87 -4.01 -16.45
C LYS A 207 -24.26 -4.06 -17.09
N ALA A 208 -25.12 -5.02 -16.72
CA ALA A 208 -26.51 -5.10 -17.16
C ALA A 208 -27.28 -3.82 -16.80
N LEU A 209 -27.17 -3.38 -15.54
CA LEU A 209 -27.82 -2.15 -15.08
C LEU A 209 -27.35 -0.91 -15.86
N SER A 210 -26.09 -0.87 -16.29
CA SER A 210 -25.58 0.21 -17.14
C SER A 210 -26.26 0.20 -18.52
N TYR A 211 -26.39 -0.97 -19.15
CA TYR A 211 -27.11 -1.11 -20.43
C TYR A 211 -28.60 -0.74 -20.29
N TYR A 212 -29.23 -1.14 -19.19
CA TYR A 212 -30.62 -0.78 -18.88
C TYR A 212 -30.80 0.75 -18.80
N LYS A 213 -29.89 1.45 -18.11
CA LYS A 213 -29.92 2.91 -17.98
C LYS A 213 -29.72 3.64 -19.31
N LEU A 214 -29.12 2.97 -20.30
CA LEU A 214 -28.98 3.44 -21.68
C LEU A 214 -30.12 2.99 -22.61
N GLY A 215 -31.13 2.27 -22.10
CA GLY A 215 -32.27 1.79 -22.89
C GLY A 215 -32.00 0.53 -23.72
N ASN A 216 -30.86 -0.14 -23.51
CA ASN A 216 -30.48 -1.34 -24.25
C ASN A 216 -31.03 -2.61 -23.57
N TYR A 217 -32.35 -2.79 -23.62
CA TYR A 217 -33.05 -3.80 -22.83
C TYR A 217 -32.74 -5.25 -23.26
N GLU A 218 -32.60 -5.52 -24.56
CA GLU A 218 -32.23 -6.85 -25.07
C GLU A 218 -30.86 -7.31 -24.56
N ILE A 219 -29.86 -6.42 -24.64
CA ILE A 219 -28.50 -6.70 -24.12
C ILE A 219 -28.56 -6.91 -22.60
N THR A 220 -29.38 -6.11 -21.92
CA THR A 220 -29.55 -6.24 -20.47
C THR A 220 -30.06 -7.64 -20.10
N LYS A 221 -31.12 -8.12 -20.76
CA LYS A 221 -31.68 -9.46 -20.57
C LYS A 221 -30.62 -10.54 -20.79
N SER A 222 -29.90 -10.46 -21.92
CA SER A 222 -28.82 -11.40 -22.25
C SER A 222 -27.71 -11.46 -21.19
N ILE A 223 -27.39 -10.34 -20.53
CA ILE A 223 -26.39 -10.33 -19.45
C ILE A 223 -26.98 -10.90 -18.15
N ILE A 224 -28.23 -10.60 -17.82
CA ILE A 224 -28.91 -11.15 -16.63
C ILE A 224 -28.99 -12.67 -16.69
N ASP A 225 -29.24 -13.24 -17.88
CA ASP A 225 -29.29 -14.69 -18.08
C ASP A 225 -27.95 -15.39 -17.79
N LYS A 226 -26.85 -14.65 -17.81
CA LYS A 226 -25.51 -15.15 -17.44
C LYS A 226 -25.23 -15.10 -15.94
N ILE A 227 -26.04 -14.40 -15.16
CA ILE A 227 -25.86 -14.28 -13.71
C ILE A 227 -26.37 -15.57 -13.05
N VAL A 228 -25.47 -16.29 -12.38
CA VAL A 228 -25.79 -17.59 -11.77
C VAL A 228 -26.61 -17.39 -10.49
N PHE A 229 -26.17 -16.47 -9.62
CA PHE A 229 -26.83 -16.17 -8.35
C PHE A 229 -27.64 -14.87 -8.45
N LYS A 230 -28.94 -15.02 -8.74
CA LYS A 230 -29.88 -13.90 -8.80
C LYS A 230 -30.33 -13.49 -7.39
N ASP A 231 -29.77 -12.40 -6.89
CA ASP A 231 -30.27 -11.76 -5.66
C ASP A 231 -31.48 -10.85 -5.97
N GLY A 232 -32.09 -10.27 -4.92
CA GLY A 232 -33.26 -9.40 -5.08
C GLY A 232 -33.04 -8.24 -6.06
N ARG A 233 -31.82 -7.70 -6.17
CA ARG A 233 -31.50 -6.61 -7.08
C ARG A 233 -31.53 -7.06 -8.54
N VAL A 234 -31.06 -8.27 -8.80
CA VAL A 234 -31.08 -8.88 -10.14
C VAL A 234 -32.53 -9.18 -10.54
N LEU A 235 -33.32 -9.76 -9.64
CA LEU A 235 -34.73 -10.08 -9.89
C LEU A 235 -35.58 -8.81 -10.14
N GLU A 236 -35.35 -7.74 -9.38
CA GLU A 236 -35.99 -6.45 -9.61
C GLU A 236 -35.68 -5.88 -11.01
N LEU A 237 -34.42 -5.96 -11.44
CA LEU A 237 -34.00 -5.51 -12.75
C LEU A 237 -34.61 -6.37 -13.86
N GLU A 238 -34.64 -7.69 -13.68
CA GLU A 238 -35.26 -8.64 -14.61
C GLU A 238 -36.75 -8.36 -14.79
N ASN A 239 -37.49 -8.18 -13.70
CA ASN A 239 -38.91 -7.82 -13.73
C ASN A 239 -39.15 -6.47 -14.43
N SER A 240 -38.26 -5.49 -14.19
CA SER A 240 -38.37 -4.18 -14.84
C SER A 240 -38.24 -4.27 -16.36
N ILE A 241 -37.41 -5.19 -16.87
CA ILE A 241 -37.24 -5.42 -18.31
C ILE A 241 -38.43 -6.18 -18.90
N SER A 242 -38.91 -7.21 -18.21
CA SER A 242 -40.07 -8.00 -18.65
C SER A 242 -41.37 -7.19 -18.74
N ASN A 243 -41.45 -6.04 -18.07
CA ASN A 243 -42.56 -5.10 -18.21
C ASN A 243 -42.44 -4.16 -19.41
N ILE A 244 -41.28 -4.14 -20.08
CA ILE A 244 -40.97 -3.25 -21.20
C ILE A 244 -40.96 -4.01 -22.54
N ILE A 245 -40.40 -5.22 -22.55
CA ILE A 245 -40.31 -6.12 -23.73
C ILE A 245 -41.36 -7.21 -23.62
#